data_AF-A0A1F7LRX3-F1
#
_entry.id   AF-A0A1F7LRX3-F1
#
_cell.length_a   1.000
_cell.length_b   1.000
_cell.length_c   1.000
_cell.angle_alpha   90.00
_cell.angle_beta   90.00
_cell.angle_gamma   90.00
#
_symmetry.space_group_name_H-M   'P 1'
#
loop_
_entity.id
_entity.type
_entity.pdbx_description
1 polymer ?
#
loop_
_entity_poly.entity_id
_entity_poly.type
_entity_poly.pdbx_seq_one_letter_code
_entity_poly.pdbx_strand_id
1 'polypeptide(L)'
;MQKAIDVNVGKILERVAPVCDGFGSVPRDCRPLFDPIDYVVFNGLSAHGEVKSITFLDVKTGGGALNRRQRQIRAVVEAGKVEWQEYSIEARP
;
A
#
# COMPACT_ATOMS: atom_id res chain seq x y z
N MET A 1 24.24 -7.04 13.73
CA MET A 1 23.05 -7.72 14.29
C MET A 1 21.92 -6.74 14.57
N GLN A 2 22.14 -5.69 15.38
CA GLN A 2 21.12 -4.66 15.70
C GLN A 2 20.42 -4.05 14.46
N LYS A 3 21.18 -3.55 13.47
CA LYS A 3 20.60 -2.99 12.24
C LYS A 3 19.68 -3.95 11.47
N ALA A 4 19.98 -5.25 11.47
CA ALA A 4 19.14 -6.22 10.78
C ALA A 4 17.82 -6.46 11.52
N ILE A 5 17.86 -6.41 12.86
CA ILE A 5 16.66 -6.46 13.71
C ILE A 5 15.79 -5.23 13.45
N ASP A 6 16.38 -4.03 13.46
CA ASP A 6 15.63 -2.78 13.23
C ASP A 6 14.94 -2.76 11.86
N VAL A 7 15.62 -3.22 10.81
CA VAL A 7 15.04 -3.35 9.47
C VAL A 7 13.90 -4.36 9.44
N ASN A 8 14.06 -5.52 10.11
CA ASN A 8 13.02 -6.53 10.16
C ASN A 8 11.80 -6.07 10.97
N VAL A 9 12.01 -5.34 12.06
CA VAL A 9 10.93 -4.73 12.85
C VAL A 9 10.17 -3.72 11.99
N GLY A 10 10.86 -2.87 11.22
CA GLY A 10 10.22 -1.95 10.27
C GLY A 10 9.31 -2.68 9.29
N LYS A 11 9.80 -3.76 8.66
CA LYS A 11 9.02 -4.59 7.73
C LYS A 11 7.82 -5.30 8.37
N ILE A 12 7.93 -5.67 9.64
CA ILE A 12 6.81 -6.26 10.38
C ILE A 12 5.77 -5.18 10.67
N LEU A 13 6.20 -3.98 11.11
CA LEU A 13 5.32 -2.85 11.35
C LEU A 13 4.58 -2.43 10.07
N GLU A 14 5.26 -2.41 8.92
CA GLU A 14 4.64 -2.16 7.61
C GLU A 14 3.48 -3.11 7.33
N ARG A 15 3.53 -4.37 7.80
CA ARG A 15 2.46 -5.37 7.58
C ARG A 15 1.26 -5.23 8.51
N VAL A 16 1.49 -4.71 9.72
CA VAL A 16 0.46 -4.58 10.76
C VAL A 16 -0.02 -3.14 10.94
N ALA A 17 0.53 -2.20 10.17
CA ALA A 17 0.19 -0.78 10.25
C ALA A 17 -1.32 -0.49 10.22
N PRO A 18 -2.18 -1.21 9.44
CA PRO A 18 -3.60 -0.95 9.41
C PRO A 18 -4.33 -1.14 10.74
N VAL A 19 -3.77 -1.94 11.66
CA VAL A 19 -4.36 -2.13 13.00
C VAL A 19 -3.71 -1.27 14.08
N CYS A 20 -2.74 -0.41 13.70
CA CYS A 20 -2.10 0.52 14.61
C CYS A 20 -2.95 1.80 14.80
N ASP A 21 -2.89 2.38 15.99
CA ASP A 21 -3.57 3.63 16.30
C ASP A 21 -3.11 4.75 15.36
N GLY A 22 -4.08 5.52 14.83
CA GLY A 22 -3.81 6.69 13.98
C GLY A 22 -3.49 6.40 12.51
N PHE A 23 -3.61 5.14 12.03
CA PHE A 23 -3.33 4.79 10.62
C PHE A 23 -4.20 5.55 9.60
N GLY A 24 -5.39 6.01 10.00
CA GLY A 24 -6.24 6.90 9.19
C GLY A 24 -7.02 6.24 8.05
N SER A 25 -6.80 4.96 7.78
CA SER A 25 -7.58 4.16 6.82
C SER A 25 -8.28 2.99 7.50
N VAL A 26 -9.40 2.54 6.94
CA VAL A 26 -10.14 1.37 7.45
C VAL A 26 -9.31 0.10 7.18
N PRO A 27 -8.97 -0.70 8.22
CA PRO A 27 -8.07 -1.85 8.03
C PRO A 27 -8.57 -2.86 6.99
N ARG A 28 -9.88 -3.10 6.93
CA ARG A 28 -10.52 -4.02 5.96
C ARG A 28 -10.49 -3.51 4.52
N ASP A 29 -10.27 -2.21 4.30
CA ASP A 29 -10.15 -1.60 2.98
C ASP A 29 -8.72 -1.61 2.44
N CYS A 30 -7.75 -1.99 3.28
CA CYS A 30 -6.33 -2.03 2.91
C CYS A 30 -6.00 -3.35 2.19
N ARG A 31 -5.22 -3.26 1.11
CA ARG A 31 -4.67 -4.40 0.36
C ARG A 31 -3.15 -4.29 0.34
N PRO A 32 -2.42 -5.16 1.05
CA PRO A 32 -0.97 -5.08 1.10
C PRO A 32 -0.35 -5.45 -0.26
N LEU A 33 0.64 -4.66 -0.70
CA LEU A 33 1.45 -4.87 -1.90
C LEU A 33 2.94 -5.07 -1.55
N PHE A 34 3.45 -4.41 -0.50
CA PHE A 34 4.85 -4.43 -0.02
C PHE A 34 5.86 -3.65 -0.89
N ASP A 35 7.01 -4.21 -1.27
CA ASP A 35 8.01 -3.46 -2.06
C ASP A 35 7.48 -3.27 -3.50
N PRO A 36 7.33 -2.03 -4.03
CA PRO A 36 7.81 -0.73 -3.50
C PRO A 36 6.78 0.19 -2.81
N ILE A 37 5.50 -0.19 -2.75
CA ILE A 37 4.41 0.56 -2.09
C ILE A 37 3.65 -0.38 -1.16
N ASP A 38 3.50 -0.04 0.12
CA ASP A 38 2.99 -0.99 1.11
C ASP A 38 1.53 -1.39 0.92
N TYR A 39 0.64 -0.45 0.55
CA TYR A 39 -0.80 -0.68 0.47
C TYR A 39 -1.48 0.00 -0.72
N VAL A 40 -2.57 -0.62 -1.18
CA VAL A 40 -3.67 0.03 -1.90
C VAL A 40 -4.89 0.04 -1.00
N VAL A 41 -5.52 1.20 -0.82
CA VAL A 41 -6.72 1.35 0.01
C VAL A 41 -7.93 1.58 -0.89
N PHE A 42 -8.95 0.73 -0.78
CA PHE A 42 -10.23 0.87 -1.48
C PHE A 42 -11.23 1.63 -0.61
N ASN A 43 -11.12 2.96 -0.61
CA ASN A 43 -11.86 3.81 0.32
C ASN A 43 -13.38 3.64 0.16
N GLY A 44 -14.06 3.27 1.24
CA GLY A 44 -15.52 3.14 1.28
C GLY A 44 -16.04 1.73 1.03
N LEU A 45 -15.19 0.79 0.61
CA LEU A 45 -15.61 -0.57 0.27
C LEU A 45 -16.27 -1.28 1.46
N SER A 46 -15.63 -1.29 2.62
CA SER A 46 -16.17 -1.97 3.81
C SER A 46 -17.37 -1.26 4.41
N ALA A 47 -17.43 0.07 4.33
CA ALA A 47 -18.47 0.86 4.99
C ALA A 47 -19.74 0.99 4.13
N HIS A 48 -19.61 0.99 2.81
CA HIS A 48 -20.69 1.29 1.88
C HIS A 48 -20.92 0.21 0.81
N GLY A 49 -20.03 -0.78 0.70
CA GLY A 49 -20.07 -1.76 -0.39
C GLY A 49 -19.62 -1.21 -1.74
N GLU A 50 -19.09 0.02 -1.78
CA GLU A 50 -18.69 0.72 -3.01
C GLU A 50 -17.33 1.40 -2.82
N VAL A 51 -16.46 1.29 -3.83
CA VAL A 51 -15.16 1.96 -3.85
C VAL A 51 -15.33 3.40 -4.32
N LYS A 52 -15.16 4.36 -3.41
CA LYS A 52 -15.26 5.81 -3.71
C LYS A 52 -13.97 6.38 -4.29
N SER A 53 -12.82 5.85 -3.88
CA SER A 53 -11.51 6.23 -4.39
C SER A 53 -10.46 5.17 -4.04
N ILE A 54 -9.30 5.26 -4.68
CA ILE A 54 -8.17 4.37 -4.47
C ILE A 54 -6.97 5.18 -3.98
N THR A 55 -6.35 4.78 -2.87
CA THR A 55 -5.12 5.41 -2.36
C THR A 55 -3.95 4.43 -2.46
N PHE A 56 -2.83 4.85 -3.06
CA PHE A 56 -1.55 4.17 -2.92
C PHE A 56 -0.83 4.71 -1.69
N LEU A 57 -0.58 3.86 -0.70
CA LEU A 57 -0.09 4.25 0.62
C LEU A 57 1.23 3.53 0.93
N ASP A 58 2.21 4.32 1.37
CA ASP A 58 3.54 3.86 1.80
C ASP A 58 3.74 4.31 3.25
N VAL A 59 4.03 3.35 4.14
CA VAL A 59 4.16 3.54 5.58
C VAL A 59 5.60 3.88 5.91
N LYS A 60 5.79 4.94 6.71
CA LYS A 60 7.12 5.34 7.19
C LYS A 60 7.17 5.28 8.71
N THR A 61 8.17 4.56 9.23
CA THR A 61 8.52 4.56 10.64
C THR A 61 9.75 5.45 10.86
N GLY A 62 9.84 6.09 12.05
CA GLY A 62 11.06 6.81 12.47
C GLY A 62 11.51 7.99 11.59
N GLY A 63 10.59 8.65 10.87
CA GLY A 63 10.93 9.79 10.00
C GLY A 63 11.54 9.41 8.64
N GLY A 64 11.40 8.15 8.22
CA GLY A 64 11.87 7.69 6.91
C GLY A 64 11.25 8.48 5.75
N ALA A 65 12.05 8.78 4.73
CA ALA A 65 11.60 9.43 3.51
C ALA A 65 11.36 8.42 2.37
N LEU A 66 10.54 8.80 1.38
CA LEU A 66 10.35 7.97 0.17
C LEU A 66 11.70 7.73 -0.53
N ASN A 67 11.97 6.49 -0.92
CA ASN A 67 13.14 6.14 -1.73
C ASN A 67 12.94 6.57 -3.20
N ARG A 68 13.96 6.37 -4.05
CA ARG A 68 13.89 6.78 -5.47
C ARG A 68 12.71 6.12 -6.23
N ARG A 69 12.48 4.82 -6.04
CA ARG A 69 11.41 4.07 -6.73
C ARG A 69 10.04 4.55 -6.25
N GLN A 70 9.87 4.72 -4.94
CA GLN A 70 8.66 5.26 -4.33
C GLN A 70 8.32 6.66 -4.84
N ARG A 71 9.31 7.55 -4.96
CA ARG A 71 9.10 8.89 -5.53
C ARG A 71 8.65 8.85 -6.99
N GLN A 72 9.20 7.95 -7.80
CA GLN A 72 8.78 7.79 -9.20
C GLN A 72 7.33 7.31 -9.28
N ILE A 73 6.93 6.36 -8.43
CA ILE A 73 5.55 5.85 -8.37
C ILE A 73 4.58 6.95 -7.95
N ARG A 74 4.90 7.67 -6.87
CA ARG A 74 4.11 8.83 -6.44
C ARG A 74 3.89 9.81 -7.58
N ALA A 75 4.94 10.17 -8.32
CA ALA A 75 4.86 11.13 -9.41
C ALA A 75 3.93 10.67 -10.55
N VAL A 76 3.94 9.39 -10.91
CA VAL A 76 3.03 8.89 -11.97
C VAL A 76 1.58 8.78 -11.47
N VAL A 77 1.37 8.42 -10.21
CA VAL A 77 0.03 8.39 -9.57
C VAL A 77 -0.54 9.81 -9.47
N GLU A 78 0.23 10.78 -8.98
CA GLU A 78 -0.18 12.20 -8.90
C GLU A 78 -0.43 12.81 -10.28
N ALA A 79 0.26 12.33 -11.32
CA ALA A 79 0.02 12.73 -12.71
C ALA A 79 -1.19 12.01 -13.35
N GLY A 80 -1.92 11.17 -12.61
CA GLY A 80 -3.09 10.43 -13.13
C GLY A 80 -2.74 9.32 -14.13
N LYS A 81 -1.47 8.91 -14.22
CA LYS A 81 -1.01 7.86 -15.14
C LYS A 81 -1.23 6.48 -14.52
N VAL A 82 -2.49 6.17 -14.24
CA VAL A 82 -2.95 4.91 -13.66
C VAL A 82 -3.93 4.28 -14.62
N GLU A 83 -3.75 3.00 -14.93
CA GLU A 83 -4.51 2.28 -15.94
C GLU A 83 -5.19 1.04 -15.34
N TRP A 84 -6.38 0.73 -15.86
CA TRP A 84 -7.07 -0.53 -15.59
C TRP A 84 -6.85 -1.48 -16.75
N GLN A 85 -6.42 -2.70 -16.47
CA GLN A 85 -6.22 -3.75 -17.47
C GLN A 85 -6.78 -5.08 -16.96
N GLU A 86 -7.56 -5.75 -17.81
CA GLU A 86 -8.03 -7.11 -17.58
C GLU A 86 -7.22 -8.07 -18.46
N TYR A 87 -6.77 -9.16 -17.86
CA TYR A 87 -6.10 -10.25 -18.56
C TYR A 87 -6.75 -11.57 -18.16
N SER A 88 -7.32 -12.28 -19.14
CA SER A 88 -7.91 -13.60 -18.94
C SER A 88 -6.93 -14.68 -19.39
N ILE A 89 -6.83 -15.74 -18.58
CA ILE A 89 -6.13 -16.97 -18.96
C ILE A 89 -7.21 -18.03 -19.18
N GLU A 90 -7.30 -18.55 -20.40
CA GLU A 90 -8.09 -19.75 -20.64
C GLU A 90 -7.32 -20.94 -20.06
N ALA A 91 -7.88 -21.56 -19.02
CA ALA A 91 -7.41 -22.86 -18.58
C ALA A 91 -7.67 -23.85 -19.73
N ARG A 92 -6.61 -24.44 -20.28
CA ARG A 92 -6.79 -25.59 -21.19
C ARG A 92 -7.48 -26.71 -20.41
N PRO A 93 -8.51 -27.35 -20.98
CA PRO A 93 -9.25 -28.42 -20.33
C PRO A 93 -8.37 -29.61 -19.95
#